data_AF-A0A0E0DZF9-F1
#
_entry.id   AF-A0A0E0DZF9-F1
#
_cell.length_a   1.000
_cell.length_b   1.000
_cell.length_c   1.000
_cell.angle_alpha   90.00
_cell.angle_beta   90.00
_cell.angle_gamma   90.00
#
_symmetry.space_group_name_H-M   'P 1'
#
loop_
_entity.id
_entity.type
_entity.pdbx_description
1 polymer ?
#
loop_
_entity_poly.entity_id
_entity_poly.type
_entity_poly.pdbx_seq_one_letter_code
_entity_poly.pdbx_strand_id
1 'polypeptide(L)'
;MADESYLTNNWIAGVPTVRLGDVCSFVRTLDPTSFALRVDEDEPNSCARAPGLILNTDEFPRVYTIGPLGADRANSLAPLG
;
A
#
# COMPACT_ATOMS: atom_id res chain seq x y z
N MET A 1 -11.23 -14.10 33.13
CA MET A 1 -10.95 -13.82 31.70
C MET A 1 -9.46 -13.52 31.59
N ALA A 2 -8.76 -14.15 30.65
CA ALA A 2 -7.36 -13.83 30.39
C ALA A 2 -7.26 -12.43 29.74
N ASP A 3 -6.18 -11.71 29.99
CA ASP A 3 -5.88 -10.44 29.33
C ASP A 3 -5.44 -10.74 27.88
N GLU A 4 -6.34 -10.56 26.92
CA GLU A 4 -6.10 -10.79 25.49
C GLU A 4 -5.64 -9.52 24.76
N SER A 5 -5.20 -8.49 25.47
CA SER A 5 -4.71 -7.24 24.86
C SER A 5 -3.57 -7.46 23.85
N TYR A 6 -2.76 -8.52 24.03
CA TYR A 6 -1.71 -8.93 23.09
C TYR A 6 -2.24 -9.41 21.72
N LEU A 7 -3.53 -9.73 21.60
CA LEU A 7 -4.19 -10.06 20.33
C LEU A 7 -4.79 -8.82 19.66
N THR A 8 -4.40 -7.62 20.05
CA THR A 8 -4.88 -6.37 19.44
C THR A 8 -3.73 -5.45 19.04
N ASN A 9 -3.92 -4.74 17.93
CA ASN A 9 -3.01 -3.73 17.42
C ASN A 9 -3.68 -2.36 17.54
N ASN A 10 -3.10 -1.48 18.36
CA ASN A 10 -3.57 -0.12 18.61
C ASN A 10 -2.52 0.95 18.26
N TRP A 11 -1.44 0.56 17.59
CA TRP A 11 -0.30 1.45 17.33
C TRP A 11 -0.32 2.07 15.92
N ILE A 12 -1.22 1.65 15.03
CA ILE A 12 -1.38 2.23 13.70
C ILE A 12 -2.14 3.55 13.81
N ALA A 13 -1.48 4.66 13.49
CA ALA A 13 -2.07 5.99 13.59
C ALA A 13 -3.29 6.15 12.68
N GLY A 14 -4.38 6.72 13.21
CA GLY A 14 -5.61 6.96 12.45
C GLY A 14 -6.47 5.72 12.19
N VAL A 15 -6.05 4.54 12.65
CA VAL A 15 -6.80 3.29 12.54
C VAL A 15 -7.31 2.90 13.93
N PRO A 16 -8.62 2.59 14.12
CA PRO A 16 -9.14 2.05 15.37
C PRO A 16 -8.42 0.76 15.77
N THR A 17 -8.45 0.40 17.06
CA THR A 17 -7.85 -0.87 17.52
C THR A 17 -8.35 -2.05 16.68
N VAL A 18 -7.41 -2.75 16.04
CA VAL A 18 -7.67 -3.92 15.18
C VAL A 18 -7.34 -5.19 15.95
N ARG A 19 -8.11 -6.26 15.80
CA ARG A 19 -7.72 -7.56 16.38
C ARG A 19 -6.69 -8.22 15.48
N LEU A 20 -5.77 -8.98 16.05
CA LEU A 20 -4.78 -9.75 15.30
C LEU A 20 -5.48 -10.67 14.28
N GLY A 21 -6.64 -11.23 14.61
CA GLY A 21 -7.44 -12.03 13.68
C GLY A 21 -7.92 -11.29 12.43
N ASP A 22 -8.10 -9.98 12.50
CA ASP A 22 -8.58 -9.14 11.38
C ASP A 22 -7.43 -8.75 10.43
N VAL A 23 -6.18 -8.92 10.86
CA VAL A 23 -4.99 -8.71 10.03
C VAL A 23 -4.87 -9.87 9.02
N CYS A 24 -4.50 -9.56 7.78
CA CYS A 24 -4.34 -10.58 6.72
C CYS A 24 -3.39 -11.70 7.15
N SER A 25 -3.73 -12.96 6.84
CA SER A 25 -2.89 -14.10 7.24
C SER A 25 -1.51 -14.10 6.59
N PHE A 26 -1.35 -13.43 5.43
CA PHE A 26 -0.07 -13.32 4.74
C PHE A 26 1.00 -12.60 5.56
N VAL A 27 0.61 -11.57 6.31
CA VAL A 27 1.51 -10.85 7.23
C VAL A 27 1.58 -11.47 8.63
N ARG A 28 0.65 -12.39 8.98
CA ARG A 28 0.68 -13.14 10.25
C ARG A 28 1.49 -14.43 10.19
N THR A 29 2.38 -14.54 9.20
CA THR A 29 3.26 -15.69 9.04
C THR A 29 4.39 -15.68 10.08
N LEU A 30 4.84 -16.87 10.49
CA LEU A 30 6.07 -17.03 11.29
C LEU A 30 7.30 -17.29 10.41
N ASP A 31 7.10 -17.49 9.11
CA ASP A 31 8.18 -17.60 8.13
C ASP A 31 8.54 -16.20 7.60
N PRO A 32 9.69 -15.63 8.03
CA PRO A 32 10.13 -14.31 7.58
C PRO A 32 10.56 -14.29 6.11
N THR A 33 10.69 -15.45 5.46
CA THR A 33 11.07 -15.57 4.05
C THR A 33 9.88 -15.86 3.14
N SER A 34 8.67 -15.90 3.70
CA SER A 34 7.42 -16.12 2.97
C SER A 34 7.31 -15.15 1.80
N PHE A 35 7.03 -15.69 0.61
CA PHE A 35 6.82 -14.89 -0.59
C PHE A 35 5.73 -13.84 -0.40
N ALA A 36 4.62 -14.21 0.26
CA ALA A 36 3.51 -13.28 0.48
C ALA A 36 3.91 -12.11 1.39
N LEU A 37 4.71 -12.37 2.43
CA LEU A 37 5.24 -11.32 3.30
C LEU A 37 6.14 -10.35 2.52
N ARG A 38 7.01 -10.88 1.65
CA ARG A 38 7.90 -10.05 0.82
C ARG A 38 7.13 -9.16 -0.16
N VAL A 39 6.07 -9.68 -0.77
CA VAL A 39 5.20 -8.89 -1.66
C VAL A 39 4.50 -7.79 -0.86
N ASP A 40 3.93 -8.13 0.29
CA ASP A 40 3.25 -7.17 1.17
C ASP A 40 4.21 -6.11 1.76
N GLU A 41 5.52 -6.40 1.88
CA GLU A 41 6.56 -5.43 2.25
C GLU A 41 6.99 -4.52 1.07
N ASP A 42 7.08 -5.08 -0.14
CA ASP A 42 7.51 -4.35 -1.33
C ASP A 42 6.45 -3.34 -1.82
N GLU A 43 5.16 -3.65 -1.66
CA GLU A 43 4.05 -2.83 -2.14
C GLU A 43 3.98 -1.44 -1.47
N PRO A 44 4.03 -1.29 -0.13
CA PRO A 44 4.11 0.00 0.54
C PRO A 44 5.34 0.82 0.11
N ASN A 45 6.49 0.15 -0.06
CA ASN A 45 7.72 0.79 -0.53
C ASN A 45 7.60 1.27 -1.98
N SER A 46 6.88 0.55 -2.83
CA SER A 46 6.54 0.97 -4.19
C SER A 46 5.60 2.19 -4.16
N CYS A 47 4.52 2.14 -3.39
CA CYS A 47 3.56 3.24 -3.23
C CYS A 47 4.23 4.52 -2.69
N ALA A 48 5.17 4.40 -1.75
CA ALA A 48 5.93 5.54 -1.23
C ALA A 48 6.80 6.24 -2.29
N ARG A 49 7.20 5.52 -3.35
CA ARG A 49 7.99 6.05 -4.47
C ARG A 49 7.14 6.46 -5.66
N ALA A 50 5.86 6.11 -5.67
CA ALA A 50 4.96 6.44 -6.76
C ALA A 50 4.68 7.95 -6.81
N PRO A 51 4.52 8.55 -8.01
CA PRO A 51 4.14 9.95 -8.15
C PRO A 51 2.70 10.23 -7.69
N GLY A 52 1.90 9.18 -7.51
CA GLY A 52 0.61 9.24 -6.85
C GLY A 52 -0.02 7.88 -6.60
N LEU A 53 -1.04 7.89 -5.73
CA LEU A 53 -1.80 6.71 -5.32
C LEU A 53 -3.29 6.93 -5.58
N ILE A 54 -3.95 5.94 -6.19
CA ILE A 54 -5.40 5.91 -6.37
C ILE A 54 -5.98 4.96 -5.33
N LEU A 55 -6.82 5.47 -4.44
CA LEU A 55 -7.53 4.68 -3.45
C LEU A 55 -9.00 4.56 -3.88
N ASN A 56 -9.43 3.35 -4.23
CA ASN A 56 -10.81 3.10 -4.61
C ASN A 56 -11.64 2.75 -3.37
N THR A 57 -12.12 3.77 -2.68
CA THR A 57 -12.96 3.66 -1.48
C THR A 57 -14.00 4.76 -1.49
N ASP A 58 -15.17 4.46 -0.96
CA ASP A 58 -16.33 5.33 -0.80
C ASP A 58 -16.18 6.36 0.34
N GLU A 59 -15.28 6.12 1.30
CA GLU A 59 -15.12 6.94 2.51
C GLU A 59 -14.04 8.03 2.43
N PHE A 60 -13.29 8.10 1.33
CA PHE A 60 -12.27 9.14 1.11
C PHE A 60 -12.58 9.97 -0.14
N PRO A 61 -13.49 10.94 -0.07
CA PRO A 61 -13.93 11.67 -1.25
C PRO A 61 -12.84 12.45 -2.00
N ARG A 62 -11.59 12.58 -1.49
CA ARG A 62 -10.47 13.28 -2.17
C ARG A 62 -9.06 12.84 -1.71
N VAL A 63 -8.60 11.63 -2.05
CA VAL A 63 -7.16 11.38 -2.20
C VAL A 63 -6.83 11.23 -3.68
N TYR A 64 -6.20 12.26 -4.26
CA TYR A 64 -5.59 12.24 -5.58
C TYR A 64 -4.17 12.78 -5.47
N THR A 65 -3.17 12.07 -5.97
CA THR A 65 -1.85 12.64 -6.24
C THR A 65 -1.62 12.61 -7.75
N ILE A 66 -1.65 13.79 -8.39
CA ILE A 66 -1.17 13.98 -9.77
C ILE A 66 0.00 14.96 -9.69
N GLY A 67 1.23 14.45 -9.76
CA GLY A 67 2.43 15.17 -10.21
C GLY A 67 2.72 14.80 -11.67
N PRO A 68 3.31 15.68 -12.50
CA PRO A 68 3.01 15.75 -13.93
C PRO A 68 3.21 14.40 -14.61
N LEU A 69 2.13 13.91 -15.23
CA LEU A 69 2.24 12.97 -16.34
C LEU A 69 3.16 13.66 -17.34
N GLY A 70 4.40 13.21 -17.45
CA GLY A 70 5.28 13.61 -18.54
C GLY A 70 4.47 13.33 -19.80
N ALA A 71 4.04 14.41 -20.46
CA ALA A 71 3.35 14.31 -21.73
C ALA A 71 4.22 13.40 -22.58
N ASP A 72 3.65 12.23 -22.92
CA ASP A 72 4.11 11.43 -24.02
C ASP A 72 4.37 12.42 -25.16
N ARG A 73 5.65 12.64 -25.47
CA ARG A 73 6.01 13.21 -26.76
C ARG A 73 5.77 12.11 -27.78
N ALA A 74 4.48 11.85 -27.99
CA ALA A 74 3.97 11.31 -29.21
C ALA A 74 4.63 12.08 -30.34
N ASN A 75 5.29 11.36 -31.24
CA ASN A 75 5.57 11.82 -32.60
C ASN A 75 6.23 13.21 -32.71
N SER A 76 7.49 13.35 -32.34
CA SER A 76 8.38 14.19 -33.13
C SER A 76 9.12 13.29 -34.12
N LEU A 77 8.64 13.31 -35.35
CA LEU A 77 9.25 12.77 -36.56
C LEU A 77 10.79 12.86 -36.47
N ALA A 78 11.46 11.72 -36.35
CA ALA A 78 12.85 11.63 -36.79
C ALA A 78 12.82 11.62 -38.33
N PRO A 79 13.60 12.47 -39.03
CA PRO A 79 13.70 12.36 -40.47
C PRO A 79 14.33 10.99 -40.78
N LEU A 80 13.69 10.27 -41.70
CA LEU A 80 14.34 9.17 -42.39
C LEU A 80 15.62 9.73 -43.02
N GLY A 81 16.76 9.11 -42.70
CA GLY A 81 17.98 9.27 -43.49
C GLY A 81 17.77 8.77 -44.92
#